data_AF-A0A0U1DG88-F1
#
_entry.id   AF-A0A0U1DG88-F1
#
_cell.length_a   1.000
_cell.length_b   1.000
_cell.length_c   1.000
_cell.angle_alpha   90.00
_cell.angle_beta   90.00
_cell.angle_gamma   90.00
#
_symmetry.space_group_name_H-M   'P 1'
#
loop_
_entity.id
_entity.type
_entity.pdbx_description
1 polymer ?
#
loop_
_entity_poly.entity_id
_entity_poly.type
_entity_poly.pdbx_seq_one_letter_code
_entity_poly.pdbx_strand_id
1 'polypeptide(L)' 'MGGSKRVSTNLASNGIHACEACHAFAESQRALARECGWLVPQFEDCPETVPVLINRRRSLLEDDGTVVLIPGEVVA' A
#
# COMPACT_ATOMS: atom_id res chain seq x y z
N MET A 1 21.18 3.92 3.34
CA MET A 1 19.88 3.22 3.45
C MET A 1 19.76 2.67 4.86
N GLY A 2 18.80 3.17 5.65
CA GLY A 2 18.51 2.66 6.99
C GLY A 2 17.31 1.73 6.91
N GLY A 3 17.46 0.48 7.36
CA GLY A 3 16.33 -0.43 7.51
C GLY A 3 15.58 -0.12 8.80
N SER A 4 14.25 -0.01 8.73
CA SER A 4 13.42 0.03 9.93
C SER A 4 13.44 -1.35 10.60
N LYS A 5 13.61 -1.37 11.92
CA LYS A 5 13.46 -2.60 12.72
C LYS A 5 12.01 -2.87 13.14
N ARG A 6 11.08 -1.96 12.82
CA ARG A 6 9.66 -2.17 13.11
C ARG A 6 9.14 -3.32 12.26
N VAL A 7 8.41 -4.24 12.89
CA VAL A 7 7.84 -5.40 12.21
C VAL A 7 6.87 -4.96 11.13
N SER A 8 5.94 -4.04 11.45
CA SER A 8 4.96 -3.50 10.49
C SER A 8 5.57 -2.94 9.21
N THR A 9 6.81 -2.41 9.27
CA THR A 9 7.49 -1.91 8.07
C THR A 9 7.89 -3.01 7.10
N ASN A 10 8.14 -4.22 7.60
CA ASN A 10 8.68 -5.35 6.84
C ASN A 10 7.63 -6.44 6.56
N LEU A 11 6.36 -6.21 6.91
CA LEU A 11 5.26 -7.13 6.59
C LEU A 11 4.93 -7.11 5.09
N ALA A 12 4.47 -8.24 4.56
CA ALA A 12 4.11 -8.35 3.14
C ALA A 12 2.94 -7.44 2.77
N SER A 13 2.00 -7.24 3.69
CA SER A 13 0.90 -6.27 3.58
C SER A 13 1.37 -4.82 3.38
N ASN A 14 2.61 -4.49 3.75
CA ASN A 14 3.22 -3.18 3.56
C ASN A 14 4.03 -3.06 2.24
N GLY A 15 4.04 -4.12 1.41
CA GLY A 15 4.80 -4.19 0.18
C GLY A 15 3.92 -4.16 -1.06
N ILE A 16 4.16 -3.20 -1.97
CA ILE A 16 3.61 -3.22 -3.33
C ILE A 16 4.72 -3.22 -4.37
N HIS A 17 4.53 -4.00 -5.43
CA HIS A 17 5.42 -3.94 -6.58
C HIS A 17 5.04 -2.76 -7.48
N ALA A 18 6.00 -1.88 -7.77
CA ALA A 18 5.84 -0.76 -8.67
C ALA A 18 6.99 -0.74 -9.68
N CYS A 19 6.69 -0.42 -10.94
CA CYS A 19 7.73 -0.08 -11.90
C CYS A 19 8.32 1.31 -11.58
N GLU A 20 9.45 1.66 -12.20
CA GLU A 20 10.15 2.93 -11.97
C GLU A 20 9.23 4.15 -12.11
N ALA A 21 8.41 4.21 -13.16
CA ALA A 21 7.51 5.33 -13.39
C ALA A 21 6.42 5.45 -12.31
N CYS A 22 5.83 4.31 -11.89
CA CYS A 22 4.82 4.29 -10.82
C CYS A 22 5.44 4.66 -9.47
N HIS A 23 6.66 4.19 -9.19
CA HIS A 23 7.40 4.55 -7.99
C HIS A 23 7.69 6.05 -7.94
N ALA A 24 8.24 6.62 -9.03
CA ALA A 24 8.51 8.04 -9.14
C ALA A 24 7.23 8.88 -8.98
N PHE A 25 6.11 8.43 -9.56
CA PHE A 25 4.83 9.10 -9.39
C PHE A 25 4.38 9.12 -7.92
N ALA A 26 4.39 7.97 -7.23
CA ALA A 26 4.00 7.88 -5.82
C ALA A 26 4.89 8.72 -4.90
N GLU A 27 6.20 8.81 -5.20
CA GLU A 27 7.13 9.68 -4.48
C GLU A 27 6.89 11.18 -4.75
N SER A 28 6.47 11.54 -5.97
CA SER A 28 6.15 12.93 -6.33
C SER A 28 4.80 13.39 -5.77
N GLN A 29 3.84 12.49 -5.60
CA GLN A 29 2.47 12.78 -5.15
C GLN A 29 2.11 12.03 -3.85
N ARG A 30 2.93 12.19 -2.81
CA ARG A 30 2.83 11.44 -1.55
C ARG A 30 1.47 11.55 -0.84
N ALA A 31 0.75 12.66 -1.00
CA ALA A 31 -0.59 12.83 -0.43
C ALA A 31 -1.59 11.89 -1.12
N LEU A 32 -1.66 11.94 -2.45
CA LEU A 32 -2.47 11.01 -3.24
C LEU A 32 -2.03 9.56 -3.01
N ALA A 33 -0.72 9.29 -2.94
CA ALA A 33 -0.22 7.95 -2.69
C ALA A 33 -0.69 7.38 -1.34
N ARG A 34 -0.84 8.22 -0.31
CA ARG A 34 -1.43 7.81 0.99
C ARG A 34 -2.93 7.57 0.87
N GLU A 35 -3.65 8.44 0.17
CA GLU A 35 -5.09 8.29 -0.07
C GLU A 35 -5.43 7.02 -0.87
N CYS A 36 -4.55 6.62 -1.78
CA CYS A 36 -4.65 5.40 -2.57
C CYS A 36 -4.07 4.16 -1.88
N GLY A 37 -3.49 4.28 -0.68
CA GLY A 37 -2.85 3.17 0.02
C GLY A 37 -1.54 2.67 -0.60
N TRP A 38 -0.96 3.38 -1.57
CA TRP A 38 0.34 3.04 -2.17
C TRP A 38 1.53 3.40 -1.27
N LEU A 39 1.30 4.31 -0.32
CA LEU A 39 2.29 4.72 0.66
C LEU A 39 1.68 4.68 2.06
N VAL A 40 2.08 3.69 2.84
CA VAL A 40 1.66 3.55 4.24
C VAL A 40 2.56 4.40 5.15
N PRO A 41 2.01 5.19 6.08
CA PRO A 41 2.82 5.93 7.05
C PRO A 41 3.65 5.00 7.95
N GLN A 42 4.87 5.39 8.31
CA GLN A 42 5.76 4.57 9.15
C GLN A 42 5.21 4.27 10.56
N PHE A 43 4.26 5.09 11.04
CA PHE A 43 3.59 4.91 12.33
C PHE A 43 2.33 4.04 12.24
N GLU A 44 2.00 3.50 11.06
CA GLU A 44 0.97 2.49 10.94
C GLU A 44 1.49 1.16 11.48
N ASP A 45 0.73 0.56 12.38
CA ASP A 45 1.08 -0.69 13.04
C ASP A 45 0.35 -1.88 12.40
N CYS A 46 -0.74 -1.65 11.66
CA CYS A 46 -1.56 -2.66 10.99
C CYS A 46 -1.70 -2.38 9.47
N PRO A 47 -0.61 -2.49 8.67
CA PRO A 47 -0.62 -2.25 7.23
C PRO A 47 -1.65 -3.08 6.44
N GLU A 48 -2.00 -4.28 6.92
CA GLU A 48 -3.02 -5.17 6.35
C GLU A 48 -4.42 -4.58 6.36
N THR A 49 -4.67 -3.57 7.20
CA THR A 49 -5.95 -2.86 7.29
C THR A 49 -6.05 -1.66 6.34
N VAL A 50 -4.97 -1.31 5.64
CA VAL A 50 -4.92 -0.16 4.74
C VAL A 50 -5.40 -0.56 3.35
N PRO A 51 -6.52 -0.01 2.86
CA PRO A 51 -6.99 -0.29 1.51
C PRO A 51 -6.06 0.27 0.45
N VAL A 52 -5.60 -0.59 -0.46
CA VAL A 52 -4.79 -0.21 -1.62
C VAL A 52 -5.64 -0.16 -2.88
N LEU A 53 -5.45 0.88 -3.70
CA LEU A 53 -6.10 1.03 -4.99
C LEU A 53 -5.31 0.29 -6.08
N ILE A 54 -5.87 -0.82 -6.59
CA ILE A 54 -5.29 -1.61 -7.68
C ILE A 54 -6.33 -1.71 -8.80
N ASN A 55 -5.96 -1.34 -10.03
CA ASN A 55 -6.86 -1.39 -11.19
C ASN A 55 -8.25 -0.76 -10.92
N ARG A 56 -8.26 0.41 -10.27
CA ARG A 56 -9.48 1.15 -9.86
C ARG A 56 -10.39 0.45 -8.84
N ARG A 57 -9.89 -0.58 -8.16
CA ARG A 57 -10.60 -1.31 -7.11
C ARG A 57 -9.81 -1.26 -5.81
N ARG A 58 -10.50 -1.08 -4.68
CA ARG A 58 -9.85 -1.18 -3.37
C ARG A 58 -9.69 -2.64 -2.97
N SER A 59 -8.51 -2.98 -2.48
CA SER A 59 -8.17 -4.31 -1.98
C SER A 59 -7.38 -4.19 -0.68
N LEU A 60 -7.38 -5.23 0.14
CA LEU A 60 -6.45 -5.40 1.25
C LEU A 60 -5.31 -6.33 0.83
N LEU A 61 -4.14 -6.09 1.42
CA LEU A 61 -2.97 -6.94 1.25
C LEU A 61 -2.74 -7.68 2.57
N GLU A 62 -2.76 -9.00 2.52
CA GLU A 62 -2.56 -9.84 3.69
C GLU A 62 -1.07 -10.17 3.86
N ASP A 63 -0.67 -10.52 5.08
CA ASP A 63 0.74 -10.85 5.39
C ASP A 63 1.24 -12.14 4.74
N ASP A 64 0.35 -12.98 4.24
CA ASP A 64 0.69 -14.16 3.44
C ASP A 64 0.88 -13.85 1.94
N GLY A 65 0.71 -12.58 1.55
CA GLY A 65 0.82 -12.10 0.17
C GLY A 65 -0.49 -12.21 -0.63
N THR A 66 -1.59 -12.63 -0.01
CA THR A 66 -2.92 -12.67 -0.63
C THR A 66 -3.46 -11.25 -0.84
N VAL A 67 -4.20 -11.07 -1.93
CA VAL A 67 -4.92 -9.82 -2.22
C VAL A 67 -6.41 -10.07 -2.10
N VAL A 68 -7.07 -9.37 -1.18
CA VAL A 68 -8.50 -9.50 -0.92
C VAL A 68 -9.24 -8.29 -1.47
N LEU A 69 -10.06 -8.50 -2.50
CA LEU A 69 -10.88 -7.45 -3.08
C LEU A 69 -11.96 -6.99 -2.07
N ILE A 70 -12.08 -5.68 -1.86
CA ILE A 70 -13.19 -5.09 -1.09
C ILE A 70 -14.39 -4.94 -2.02
N PRO A 71 -15.51 -5.69 -1.80
CA PRO A 71 -16.66 -5.62 -2.69
C PRO A 71 -17.32 -4.24 -2.69
N GLY A 72 -17.75 -3.78 -3.86
CA GLY A 72 -18.58 -2.56 -4.00
C GLY A 72 -17.80 -1.24 -4.06
N GLU A 73 -16.48 -1.25 -3.94
CA GLU A 73 -15.66 -0.04 -3.95
C GLU A 73 -14.89 0.12 -5.26
N VAL A 74 -15.59 0.66 -6.27
CA VAL A 74 -15.00 1.05 -7.55
C VAL A 74 -14.77 2.55 -7.53
N VAL A 75 -13.52 2.97 -7.72
CA VAL A 75 -13.17 4.39 -7.83
C VAL A 75 -13.48 4.84 -9.25
N ALA A 76 -14.25 5.94 -9.38
CA ALA A 76 -14.73 6.50 -10.64
C ALA A 76 -13.59 7.00 -11.55
#